data_AF-A0A9P6H1I9-F1
#
_entry.id   AF-A0A9P6H1I9-F1
#
_cell.length_a   1.000
_cell.length_b   1.000
_cell.length_c   1.000
_cell.angle_alpha   90.00
_cell.angle_beta   90.00
_cell.angle_gamma   90.00
#
_symmetry.space_group_name_H-M   'P 1'
#
loop_
_entity.id
_entity.type
_entity.pdbx_description
1 polymer ?
#
loop_
_entity_poly.entity_id
_entity_poly.type
_entity_poly.pdbx_seq_one_letter_code
_entity_poly.pdbx_strand_id
1 'polypeptide(L)'
;MRSSPSTYAVALILQFVIHPQCVLAVNLGACCGKLQGPPPPNITDLPPGPGPPPLNVSYEQCLMVCGAGMGDVNWQDFSQNFGAWFLPWISLMFQIPFGAEQPLDDALSFFITMGTPALAAYSLQITHLNKYWIHREFLDVKYANSKLIPTALAAFHHIPVRIEHQPPFLHSLIVLPENDAFWSHLAAANKTRRWSVPLVMSYILVIFSVILTTIGPLTSPPGSTGYSIAAVWTFLLPLVIGWLHVGCEPEPSHLRKSLEAANQKSWVSTGCRDHPTPTNIMAIEFAKADAVASKDELKPVPVFNYARAFSTPMVAEVVLGLMKNAAENAKQKLPVGSSVGGGIPGWVESDNGQIYPGNRAGTTAEVIDYCTRVLQQPERNRDSITPLDIQSIEMTDATYPPHGYGLITPSRWAPGIWRRVFIASTLALGLQWGTAGAAVFIHYKSPPVGLGCRSLSFLLYAMTGTLSFFLFLASSILAHMSRPPQGRMPTQSRSRTCWTAGANVCRWLGKFTAIASAVGIMLICFFIVTGAFDSCFCNSTTFDRGRQLIIIDGMNAVPNPSLLFWIGGLVVAFLTSILFGFSMYMGLPPRRYE
;
A
#
# COMPACT_ATOMS: atom_id res chain seq x y z
N MET A 1 36.28 4.54 14.63
CA MET A 1 35.18 3.89 13.88
C MET A 1 33.99 3.78 14.81
N ARG A 2 33.00 4.69 14.69
CA ARG A 2 31.77 4.70 15.50
C ARG A 2 30.69 3.95 14.73
N SER A 3 30.28 2.79 15.22
CA SER A 3 29.09 2.08 14.74
C SER A 3 27.83 2.86 15.15
N SER A 4 26.86 2.91 14.24
CA SER A 4 25.61 3.69 14.36
C SER A 4 24.63 3.08 15.39
N PRO A 5 23.85 3.90 16.11
CA PRO A 5 22.82 3.44 17.04
C PRO A 5 21.72 2.57 16.39
N SER A 6 21.56 2.54 15.05
CA SER A 6 20.55 1.70 14.39
C SER A 6 20.88 0.20 14.36
N THR A 7 22.17 -0.15 14.40
CA THR A 7 22.62 -1.55 14.44
C THR A 7 22.29 -2.24 15.77
N TYR A 8 22.20 -1.47 16.85
CA TYR A 8 21.90 -2.00 18.19
C TYR A 8 20.45 -2.40 18.35
N ALA A 9 19.49 -1.72 17.73
CA ALA A 9 18.06 -2.07 17.83
C ALA A 9 17.73 -3.38 17.07
N VAL A 10 18.33 -3.57 15.89
CA VAL A 10 18.18 -4.80 15.10
C VAL A 10 18.94 -5.96 15.74
N ALA A 11 20.16 -5.70 16.24
CA ALA A 11 20.92 -6.69 17.00
C ALA A 11 20.21 -7.06 18.30
N LEU A 12 19.51 -6.13 18.97
CA LEU A 12 18.67 -6.43 20.13
C LEU A 12 17.49 -7.32 19.78
N ILE A 13 16.84 -7.15 18.63
CA ILE A 13 15.72 -8.02 18.19
C ILE A 13 16.22 -9.42 17.82
N LEU A 14 17.34 -9.52 17.09
CA LEU A 14 17.98 -10.80 16.79
C LEU A 14 18.58 -11.46 18.05
N GLN A 15 19.14 -10.69 18.98
CA GLN A 15 19.61 -11.20 20.27
C GLN A 15 18.46 -11.55 21.20
N PHE A 16 17.30 -10.91 21.13
CA PHE A 16 16.11 -11.31 21.91
C PHE A 16 15.51 -12.62 21.41
N VAL A 17 15.48 -12.81 20.09
CA VAL A 17 14.94 -14.01 19.45
C VAL A 17 15.95 -15.18 19.48
N ILE A 18 17.25 -14.88 19.55
CA ILE A 18 18.34 -15.86 19.38
C ILE A 18 19.32 -15.83 20.58
N HIS A 19 18.93 -15.37 21.78
CA HIS A 19 19.84 -15.55 22.93
C HIS A 19 19.88 -17.05 23.30
N PRO A 20 21.02 -17.74 23.18
CA PRO A 20 21.09 -19.20 23.27
C PRO A 20 21.15 -19.71 24.72
N GLN A 21 20.74 -18.92 25.73
CA GLN A 21 20.84 -19.34 27.13
C GLN A 21 19.71 -20.29 27.57
N CYS A 22 18.90 -20.83 26.65
CA CYS A 22 17.73 -21.64 26.97
C CYS A 22 17.78 -23.03 26.29
N VAL A 23 18.72 -23.88 26.69
CA VAL A 23 18.85 -25.26 26.16
C VAL A 23 18.30 -26.32 27.13
N LEU A 24 17.70 -25.93 28.24
CA LEU A 24 17.02 -26.87 29.13
C LEU A 24 15.51 -26.61 29.09
N ALA A 25 14.74 -27.64 28.73
CA ALA A 25 13.29 -27.61 28.76
C ALA A 25 12.81 -27.94 30.19
N VAL A 26 11.74 -27.28 30.63
CA VAL A 26 11.13 -27.39 31.93
C VAL A 26 9.65 -27.66 31.69
N ASN A 27 9.15 -28.77 32.24
CA ASN A 27 7.72 -29.05 32.21
C ASN A 27 6.97 -28.15 33.20
N LEU A 28 6.43 -27.03 32.73
CA LEU A 28 5.72 -26.08 33.60
C LEU A 28 4.43 -26.68 34.21
N GLY A 29 3.80 -27.65 33.52
CA GLY A 29 2.64 -28.39 34.05
C GLY A 29 3.01 -29.27 35.25
N ALA A 30 4.11 -30.02 35.16
CA ALA A 30 4.67 -30.74 36.30
C ALA A 30 5.18 -29.78 37.38
N CYS A 31 5.67 -28.59 37.00
CA CYS A 31 6.09 -27.57 37.96
C CYS A 31 4.91 -26.98 38.75
N CYS A 32 3.79 -26.68 38.11
CA CYS A 32 2.58 -26.20 38.80
C CYS A 32 2.09 -27.24 39.83
N GLY A 33 2.15 -28.53 39.48
CA GLY A 33 1.87 -29.62 40.43
C GLY A 33 2.84 -29.64 41.62
N LYS A 34 4.13 -29.39 41.40
CA LYS A 34 5.14 -29.25 42.48
C LYS A 34 4.94 -28.01 43.34
N LEU A 35 4.48 -26.91 42.76
CA LEU A 35 4.18 -25.65 43.45
C LEU A 35 2.88 -25.73 44.29
N GLN A 36 1.97 -26.63 43.93
CA GLN A 36 0.76 -26.94 44.70
C GLN A 36 0.98 -28.02 45.79
N GLY A 37 2.12 -28.72 45.76
CA GLY A 37 2.50 -29.72 46.76
C GLY A 37 3.07 -29.11 48.05
N PRO A 38 3.32 -29.92 49.10
CA PRO A 38 3.99 -29.45 50.31
C PRO A 38 5.37 -28.88 49.95
N PRO A 39 5.82 -27.80 50.62
CA PRO A 39 7.08 -27.16 50.29
C PRO A 39 8.24 -28.15 50.43
N PRO A 40 9.29 -28.03 49.58
CA PRO A 40 10.47 -28.87 49.71
C PRO A 40 11.06 -28.74 51.12
N PRO A 41 11.63 -29.81 51.70
CA PRO A 41 11.98 -29.92 53.11
C PRO A 41 12.99 -28.89 53.65
N ASN A 42 13.56 -28.04 52.79
CA ASN A 42 14.51 -26.97 53.14
C ASN A 42 13.90 -25.55 53.19
N ILE A 43 12.58 -25.40 53.11
CA ILE A 43 11.92 -24.08 53.17
C ILE A 43 10.84 -24.12 54.25
N THR A 44 11.22 -23.80 55.49
CA THR A 44 10.33 -23.81 56.68
C THR A 44 9.48 -22.56 56.86
N ASP A 45 9.64 -21.53 56.02
CA ASP A 45 8.99 -20.23 56.21
C ASP A 45 7.91 -19.95 55.15
N LEU A 46 6.86 -20.78 55.09
CA LEU A 46 5.68 -20.51 54.27
C LEU A 46 4.43 -20.40 55.16
N PRO A 47 3.77 -19.23 55.22
CA PRO A 47 2.49 -19.11 55.89
C PRO A 47 1.41 -19.89 55.12
N PRO A 48 0.55 -20.67 55.79
CA PRO A 48 -0.53 -21.40 55.13
C PRO A 48 -1.62 -20.43 54.67
N GLY A 49 -1.79 -20.28 53.36
CA GLY A 49 -2.93 -19.57 52.76
C GLY A 49 -4.15 -20.51 52.60
N PRO A 50 -5.38 -20.10 52.96
CA PRO A 50 -6.55 -20.96 52.83
C PRO A 50 -7.20 -20.85 51.43
N GLY A 51 -7.46 -22.01 50.78
CA GLY A 51 -8.33 -22.20 49.61
C GLY A 51 -7.68 -22.11 48.21
N PRO A 52 -8.29 -22.68 47.13
CA PRO A 52 -7.89 -22.39 45.73
C PRO A 52 -8.68 -21.18 45.18
N PRO A 53 -8.29 -20.44 44.11
CA PRO A 53 -7.00 -20.13 43.41
C PRO A 53 -6.65 -18.60 43.51
N PRO A 54 -5.68 -17.96 42.78
CA PRO A 54 -4.48 -18.43 42.07
C PRO A 54 -3.23 -18.45 42.95
N LEU A 55 -2.23 -19.26 42.56
CA LEU A 55 -1.00 -19.37 43.33
C LEU A 55 -0.09 -18.18 43.00
N ASN A 56 0.08 -17.33 44.00
CA ASN A 56 0.92 -16.15 43.97
C ASN A 56 2.36 -16.55 44.31
N VAL A 57 3.20 -16.77 43.29
CA VAL A 57 4.58 -17.27 43.43
C VAL A 57 5.57 -16.18 43.08
N SER A 58 6.63 -15.96 43.87
CA SER A 58 7.68 -15.00 43.49
C SER A 58 8.50 -15.52 42.30
N TYR A 59 9.13 -14.61 41.54
CA TYR A 59 10.01 -14.98 40.43
C TYR A 59 11.12 -15.95 40.87
N GLU A 60 11.71 -15.69 42.05
CA GLU A 60 12.77 -16.53 42.61
C GLU A 60 12.23 -17.91 43.02
N GLN A 61 11.02 -17.99 43.58
CA GLN A 61 10.38 -19.26 43.88
C GLN A 61 10.10 -20.08 42.62
N CYS A 62 9.64 -19.44 41.54
CA CYS A 62 9.44 -20.11 40.26
C CYS A 62 10.77 -20.65 39.70
N LEU A 63 11.85 -19.84 39.75
CA LEU A 63 13.17 -20.31 39.32
C LEU A 63 13.71 -21.45 40.18
N MET A 64 13.46 -21.47 41.49
CA MET A 64 13.91 -22.54 42.37
C MET A 64 13.19 -23.87 42.10
N VAL A 65 11.89 -23.82 41.80
CA VAL A 65 11.07 -25.04 41.63
C VAL A 65 11.02 -25.50 40.18
N CYS A 66 10.92 -24.57 39.22
CA CYS A 66 10.82 -24.85 37.80
C CYS A 66 12.18 -24.76 37.09
N GLY A 67 13.10 -23.92 37.53
CA GLY A 67 14.34 -23.62 36.79
C GLY A 67 14.17 -22.50 35.76
N ALA A 68 15.27 -22.15 35.09
CA ALA A 68 15.32 -21.05 34.11
C ALA A 68 14.98 -21.47 32.66
N GLY A 69 14.59 -22.73 32.47
CA GLY A 69 14.36 -23.31 31.14
C GLY A 69 13.08 -22.85 30.45
N MET A 70 12.98 -23.15 29.15
CA MET A 70 11.73 -22.96 28.38
C MET A 70 10.73 -24.08 28.68
N GLY A 71 9.44 -23.83 28.50
CA GLY A 71 8.41 -24.86 28.56
C GLY A 71 8.70 -26.05 27.62
N ASP A 72 8.34 -27.27 28.02
CA ASP A 72 8.35 -28.43 27.12
C ASP A 72 7.45 -28.19 25.91
N VAL A 73 7.97 -28.46 24.70
CA VAL A 73 7.19 -28.32 23.46
C VAL A 73 6.16 -29.44 23.36
N ASN A 74 4.88 -29.12 23.54
CA ASN A 74 3.78 -30.06 23.32
C ASN A 74 3.36 -30.06 21.84
N TRP A 75 3.73 -31.12 21.10
CA TRP A 75 3.37 -31.24 19.67
C TRP A 75 1.86 -31.33 19.43
N GLN A 76 1.10 -31.89 20.37
CA GLN A 76 -0.36 -31.99 20.25
C GLN A 76 -0.99 -30.60 20.30
N ASP A 77 -0.62 -29.78 21.29
CA ASP A 77 -1.09 -28.41 21.41
C ASP A 77 -0.63 -27.54 20.24
N PHE A 78 0.59 -27.78 19.76
CA PHE A 78 1.10 -27.12 18.56
C PHE A 78 0.21 -27.41 17.36
N SER A 79 -0.05 -28.69 17.05
CA SER A 79 -0.80 -29.09 15.86
C SER A 79 -2.24 -28.54 15.88
N GLN A 80 -2.89 -28.56 17.04
CA GLN A 80 -4.25 -28.06 17.22
C GLN A 80 -4.33 -26.55 17.07
N ASN A 81 -3.48 -25.80 17.79
CA ASN A 81 -3.53 -24.34 17.77
C ASN A 81 -3.01 -23.76 16.45
N PHE A 82 -1.99 -24.37 15.83
CA PHE A 82 -1.50 -23.97 14.51
C PHE A 82 -2.59 -24.14 13.44
N GLY A 83 -3.25 -25.31 13.43
CA GLY A 83 -4.32 -25.61 12.48
C GLY A 83 -5.53 -24.70 12.66
N ALA A 84 -5.93 -24.41 13.89
CA ALA A 84 -7.11 -23.61 14.19
C ALA A 84 -6.88 -22.10 14.03
N TRP A 85 -5.74 -21.58 14.50
CA TRP A 85 -5.56 -20.13 14.68
C TRP A 85 -4.59 -19.49 13.68
N PHE A 86 -3.80 -20.27 12.95
CA PHE A 86 -2.73 -19.73 12.10
C PHE A 86 -2.84 -20.14 10.64
N LEU A 87 -3.15 -21.41 10.37
CA LEU A 87 -3.30 -21.93 9.01
C LEU A 87 -4.34 -21.16 8.16
N PRO A 88 -5.50 -20.72 8.71
CA PRO A 88 -6.46 -19.90 7.95
C PRO A 88 -5.87 -18.56 7.47
N TRP A 89 -4.99 -17.94 8.25
CA TRP A 89 -4.36 -16.66 7.89
C TRP A 89 -3.28 -16.83 6.83
N ILE A 90 -2.48 -17.90 6.92
CA ILE A 90 -1.53 -18.26 5.85
C ILE A 90 -2.28 -18.55 4.55
N SER A 91 -3.38 -19.31 4.61
CA SER A 91 -4.22 -19.58 3.45
C SER A 91 -4.74 -18.28 2.82
N LEU A 92 -5.16 -17.32 3.64
CA LEU A 92 -5.63 -16.02 3.18
C LEU A 92 -4.49 -15.16 2.61
N MET A 93 -3.25 -15.33 3.09
CA MET A 93 -2.09 -14.69 2.48
C MET A 93 -1.82 -15.15 1.06
N PHE A 94 -1.92 -16.45 0.80
CA PHE A 94 -1.73 -17.00 -0.55
C PHE A 94 -2.78 -16.52 -1.57
N GLN A 95 -3.83 -15.84 -1.12
CA GLN A 95 -4.88 -15.29 -1.98
C GLN A 95 -4.60 -13.87 -2.44
N ILE A 96 -3.58 -13.19 -1.87
CA ILE A 96 -3.12 -11.92 -2.44
C ILE A 96 -2.52 -12.22 -3.81
N PRO A 97 -2.85 -11.43 -4.86
CA PRO A 97 -2.27 -11.60 -6.18
C PRO A 97 -0.79 -11.23 -6.18
N PHE A 98 0.05 -12.20 -5.80
CA PHE A 98 1.48 -12.20 -6.04
C PHE A 98 1.68 -12.68 -7.48
N GLY A 99 1.88 -11.74 -8.40
CA GLY A 99 2.00 -11.97 -9.83
C GLY A 99 3.22 -11.26 -10.38
N ALA A 100 4.38 -11.42 -9.74
CA ALA A 100 5.62 -10.90 -10.24
C ALA A 100 6.09 -11.69 -11.46
N GLU A 101 6.85 -11.02 -12.33
CA GLU A 101 7.52 -11.70 -13.45
C GLU A 101 8.62 -12.67 -12.97
N GLN A 102 9.07 -12.53 -11.72
CA GLN A 102 10.14 -13.33 -11.12
C GLN A 102 9.71 -13.93 -9.76
N PRO A 103 9.98 -15.23 -9.49
CA PRO A 103 9.58 -15.89 -8.24
C PRO A 103 10.14 -15.22 -6.97
N LEU A 104 11.34 -14.62 -7.06
CA LEU A 104 11.96 -13.92 -5.94
C LEU A 104 11.21 -12.64 -5.57
N ASP A 105 10.58 -11.99 -6.54
CA ASP A 105 9.79 -10.79 -6.30
C ASP A 105 8.45 -11.12 -5.63
N ASP A 106 7.87 -12.29 -5.93
CA ASP A 106 6.71 -12.82 -5.21
C ASP A 106 7.07 -13.12 -3.75
N ALA A 107 8.15 -13.86 -3.50
CA ALA A 107 8.62 -14.15 -2.15
C ALA A 107 8.91 -12.86 -1.36
N LEU A 108 9.59 -11.88 -1.98
CA LEU A 108 9.83 -10.59 -1.34
C LEU A 108 8.53 -9.84 -1.03
N SER A 109 7.58 -9.84 -1.96
CA SER A 109 6.29 -9.17 -1.77
C SER A 109 5.47 -9.78 -0.62
N PHE A 110 5.54 -11.10 -0.45
CA PHE A 110 4.96 -11.82 0.67
C PHE A 110 5.56 -11.35 2.00
N PHE A 111 6.89 -11.37 2.13
CA PHE A 111 7.56 -10.91 3.36
C PHE A 111 7.33 -9.42 3.64
N ILE A 112 7.28 -8.56 2.61
CA ILE A 112 6.96 -7.14 2.80
C ILE A 112 5.53 -6.98 3.31
N THR A 113 4.56 -7.66 2.71
CA THR A 113 3.15 -7.56 3.09
C THR A 113 2.92 -8.01 4.54
N MET A 114 3.54 -9.12 4.93
CA MET A 114 3.45 -9.66 6.28
C MET A 114 4.21 -8.81 7.31
N GLY A 115 5.40 -8.33 6.94
CA GLY A 115 6.28 -7.59 7.84
C GLY A 115 5.86 -6.14 8.09
N THR A 116 5.17 -5.53 7.13
CA THR A 116 4.63 -4.16 7.25
C THR A 116 3.20 -4.09 6.70
N PRO A 117 2.20 -4.50 7.51
CA PRO A 117 0.78 -4.37 7.18
C PRO A 117 0.38 -2.95 6.75
N ALA A 118 0.94 -1.93 7.41
CA ALA A 118 0.69 -0.54 7.07
C ALA A 118 1.14 -0.20 5.65
N LEU A 119 2.26 -0.73 5.15
CA LEU A 119 2.64 -0.48 3.76
C LEU A 119 1.66 -1.12 2.78
N ALA A 120 1.26 -2.37 3.02
CA ALA A 120 0.30 -3.04 2.15
C ALA A 120 -1.04 -2.29 2.12
N ALA A 121 -1.55 -1.88 3.28
CA ALA A 121 -2.77 -1.09 3.41
C ALA A 121 -2.64 0.30 2.77
N TYR A 122 -1.50 0.95 2.94
CA TYR A 122 -1.21 2.24 2.32
C TYR A 122 -1.17 2.12 0.79
N SER A 123 -0.44 1.15 0.25
CA SER A 123 -0.34 0.91 -1.20
C SER A 123 -1.71 0.69 -1.82
N LEU A 124 -2.60 -0.04 -1.14
CA LEU A 124 -3.97 -0.25 -1.56
C LEU A 124 -4.76 1.07 -1.54
N GLN A 125 -4.76 1.76 -0.40
CA GLN A 125 -5.57 2.96 -0.19
C GLN A 125 -5.12 4.13 -1.08
N ILE A 126 -3.82 4.33 -1.26
CA ILE A 126 -3.31 5.41 -2.13
C ILE A 126 -3.63 5.12 -3.60
N THR A 127 -3.59 3.85 -4.02
CA THR A 127 -4.02 3.45 -5.37
C THR A 127 -5.50 3.77 -5.56
N HIS A 128 -6.34 3.40 -4.60
CA HIS A 128 -7.78 3.69 -4.63
C HIS A 128 -8.06 5.21 -4.69
N LEU A 129 -7.45 5.99 -3.81
CA LEU A 129 -7.64 7.45 -3.76
C LEU A 129 -7.14 8.16 -5.02
N ASN A 130 -6.03 7.69 -5.61
CA ASN A 130 -5.53 8.24 -6.87
C ASN A 130 -6.47 7.90 -8.03
N LYS A 131 -6.95 6.64 -8.15
CA LYS A 131 -7.96 6.25 -9.14
C LYS A 131 -9.23 7.09 -9.01
N TYR A 132 -9.73 7.27 -7.78
CA TYR A 132 -10.89 8.11 -7.52
C TYR A 132 -10.68 9.56 -7.96
N TRP A 133 -9.53 10.14 -7.61
CA TRP A 133 -9.18 11.50 -8.01
C TRP A 133 -9.11 11.64 -9.54
N ILE A 134 -8.45 10.71 -10.26
CA ILE A 134 -8.40 10.72 -11.72
C ILE A 134 -9.82 10.69 -12.29
N HIS A 135 -10.67 9.75 -11.88
CA HIS A 135 -12.04 9.71 -12.41
C HIS A 135 -12.82 10.99 -12.12
N ARG A 136 -12.74 11.51 -10.89
CA ARG A 136 -13.47 12.72 -10.49
C ARG A 136 -13.06 13.94 -11.29
N GLU A 137 -11.76 14.20 -11.45
CA GLU A 137 -11.30 15.40 -12.15
C GLU A 137 -11.63 15.38 -13.66
N PHE A 138 -11.70 14.20 -14.27
CA PHE A 138 -12.06 14.06 -15.68
C PHE A 138 -13.57 14.11 -15.92
N LEU A 139 -14.42 13.85 -14.91
CA LEU A 139 -15.88 13.99 -15.03
C LEU A 139 -16.31 15.44 -15.32
N ASP A 140 -15.53 16.41 -14.83
CA ASP A 140 -15.83 17.84 -15.03
C ASP A 140 -15.46 18.33 -16.45
N VAL A 141 -14.75 17.52 -17.23
CA VAL A 141 -14.25 17.91 -18.56
C VAL A 141 -15.15 17.39 -19.67
N LYS A 142 -15.91 18.30 -20.29
CA LYS A 142 -16.75 18.00 -21.46
C LYS A 142 -15.94 18.06 -22.76
N TYR A 143 -15.24 16.96 -23.06
CA TYR A 143 -14.49 16.80 -24.30
C TYR A 143 -14.53 15.34 -24.80
N ALA A 144 -14.03 15.11 -26.01
CA ALA A 144 -13.89 13.77 -26.58
C ALA A 144 -13.07 12.86 -25.65
N ASN A 145 -13.44 11.57 -25.59
CA ASN A 145 -12.80 10.54 -24.75
C ASN A 145 -12.75 10.83 -23.24
N SER A 146 -13.55 11.77 -22.73
CA SER A 146 -13.61 12.13 -21.30
C SER A 146 -13.90 10.96 -20.35
N LYS A 147 -14.57 9.90 -20.82
CA LYS A 147 -14.76 8.65 -20.06
C LYS A 147 -13.65 7.60 -20.29
N LEU A 148 -13.03 7.61 -21.46
CA LEU A 148 -12.04 6.59 -21.87
C LEU A 148 -10.65 6.89 -21.31
N ILE A 149 -10.20 8.14 -21.39
CA ILE A 149 -8.91 8.60 -20.90
C ILE A 149 -8.71 8.29 -19.40
N PRO A 150 -9.60 8.70 -18.47
CA PRO A 150 -9.39 8.40 -17.05
C PRO A 150 -9.39 6.90 -16.76
N THR A 151 -10.18 6.11 -17.51
CA THR A 151 -10.17 4.64 -17.40
C THR A 151 -8.83 4.05 -17.81
N ALA A 152 -8.22 4.56 -18.89
CA ALA A 152 -6.89 4.15 -19.32
C ALA A 152 -5.79 4.60 -18.35
N LEU A 153 -5.84 5.85 -17.88
CA LEU A 153 -4.87 6.41 -16.94
C LEU A 153 -4.89 5.72 -15.57
N ALA A 154 -6.07 5.32 -15.09
CA ALA A 154 -6.20 4.56 -13.85
C ALA A 154 -5.44 3.22 -13.89
N ALA A 155 -5.37 2.58 -15.06
CA ALA A 155 -4.63 1.33 -15.26
C ALA A 155 -3.10 1.50 -15.12
N PHE A 156 -2.59 2.71 -15.34
CA PHE A 156 -1.17 3.04 -15.18
C PHE A 156 -0.70 3.07 -13.71
N HIS A 157 -1.56 2.75 -12.75
CA HIS A 157 -1.12 2.43 -11.40
C HIS A 157 -0.37 1.09 -11.30
N HIS A 158 -0.61 0.17 -12.25
CA HIS A 158 -0.03 -1.17 -12.24
C HIS A 158 1.21 -1.31 -13.12
N ILE A 159 1.42 -0.36 -14.04
CA ILE A 159 2.57 -0.33 -14.94
C ILE A 159 3.24 1.04 -14.89
N PRO A 160 4.58 1.13 -14.88
CA PRO A 160 5.25 2.41 -14.95
C PRO A 160 5.21 2.92 -16.39
N VAL A 161 4.67 4.12 -16.56
CA VAL A 161 4.60 4.80 -17.86
C VAL A 161 5.45 6.05 -17.85
N ARG A 162 5.98 6.37 -19.03
CA ARG A 162 6.68 7.61 -19.34
C ARG A 162 5.89 8.34 -20.43
N ILE A 163 5.86 9.66 -20.34
CA ILE A 163 5.24 10.51 -21.34
C ILE A 163 6.34 11.22 -22.12
N GLU A 164 6.16 11.35 -23.43
CA GLU A 164 6.97 12.26 -24.24
C GLU A 164 6.45 13.69 -24.06
N HIS A 165 7.29 14.54 -23.49
CA HIS A 165 6.93 15.91 -23.14
C HIS A 165 7.18 16.88 -24.29
N GLN A 166 8.00 16.51 -25.28
CA GLN A 166 8.25 17.35 -26.43
C GLN A 166 6.98 17.45 -27.28
N PRO A 167 6.53 18.66 -27.64
CA PRO A 167 5.51 18.82 -28.67
C PRO A 167 6.00 18.20 -29.99
N PRO A 168 5.11 17.65 -30.83
CA PRO A 168 3.65 17.71 -30.79
C PRO A 168 2.95 16.44 -30.28
N PHE A 169 3.69 15.43 -29.80
CA PHE A 169 3.18 14.06 -29.65
C PHE A 169 1.97 13.94 -28.72
N LEU A 170 2.09 14.43 -27.48
CA LEU A 170 1.02 14.35 -26.49
C LEU A 170 -0.20 15.22 -26.86
N HIS A 171 0.05 16.37 -27.51
CA HIS A 171 -1.00 17.30 -27.95
C HIS A 171 -1.83 16.66 -29.06
N SER A 172 -1.15 16.03 -30.02
CA SER A 172 -1.78 15.24 -31.09
C SER A 172 -2.60 14.07 -30.53
N LEU A 173 -2.08 13.36 -29.53
CA LEU A 173 -2.76 12.22 -28.90
C LEU A 173 -4.10 12.59 -28.25
N ILE A 174 -4.22 13.81 -27.74
CA ILE A 174 -5.42 14.31 -27.06
C ILE A 174 -6.40 14.93 -28.05
N VAL A 175 -5.90 15.70 -29.01
CA VAL A 175 -6.75 16.52 -29.89
C VAL A 175 -7.22 15.75 -31.10
N LEU A 176 -6.36 15.06 -31.83
CA LEU A 176 -6.70 14.49 -33.13
C LEU A 176 -7.77 13.37 -33.03
N PRO A 177 -8.78 13.35 -33.93
CA PRO A 177 -9.83 12.33 -33.91
C PRO A 177 -9.32 10.92 -34.24
N GLU A 178 -8.25 10.78 -35.04
CA GLU A 178 -7.64 9.49 -35.38
C GLU A 178 -7.12 8.76 -34.13
N ASN A 179 -6.76 9.51 -33.08
CA ASN A 179 -6.28 8.99 -31.82
C ASN A 179 -7.41 8.55 -30.86
N ASP A 180 -8.69 8.68 -31.24
CA ASP A 180 -9.81 8.12 -30.45
C ASP A 180 -9.73 6.58 -30.40
N ALA A 181 -9.18 5.97 -31.46
CA ALA A 181 -8.90 4.54 -31.51
C ALA A 181 -7.85 4.09 -30.48
N PHE A 182 -6.86 4.95 -30.16
CA PHE A 182 -5.85 4.69 -29.13
C PHE A 182 -6.50 4.55 -27.75
N TRP A 183 -7.30 5.54 -27.35
CA TRP A 183 -7.91 5.59 -26.03
C TRP A 183 -8.99 4.52 -25.84
N SER A 184 -9.79 4.26 -26.88
CA SER A 184 -10.79 3.19 -26.85
C SER A 184 -10.17 1.80 -26.73
N HIS A 185 -9.05 1.52 -27.43
CA HIS A 185 -8.34 0.26 -27.32
C HIS A 185 -7.78 0.04 -25.91
N LEU A 186 -7.15 1.07 -25.33
CA LEU A 186 -6.54 0.98 -24.01
C LEU A 186 -7.59 0.90 -22.89
N ALA A 187 -8.70 1.65 -23.00
CA ALA A 187 -9.82 1.55 -22.07
C ALA A 187 -10.53 0.18 -22.16
N ALA A 188 -10.63 -0.41 -23.35
CA ALA A 188 -11.15 -1.76 -23.54
C ALA A 188 -10.23 -2.81 -22.91
N ALA A 189 -8.90 -2.65 -23.03
CA ALA A 189 -7.94 -3.52 -22.37
C ALA A 189 -8.09 -3.47 -20.85
N ASN A 190 -8.43 -2.31 -20.26
CA ASN A 190 -8.70 -2.20 -18.83
C ASN A 190 -10.04 -2.84 -18.40
N LYS A 191 -11.04 -2.88 -19.29
CA LYS A 191 -12.38 -3.44 -19.01
C LYS A 191 -12.44 -4.96 -18.91
N THR A 192 -11.35 -5.71 -19.10
CA THR A 192 -11.35 -7.18 -18.99
C THR A 192 -11.37 -7.64 -17.53
N ARG A 193 -12.48 -7.42 -16.83
CA ARG A 193 -12.79 -8.07 -15.55
C ARG A 193 -13.18 -9.53 -15.82
N ARG A 194 -12.20 -10.40 -16.06
CA ARG A 194 -12.43 -11.84 -16.02
C ARG A 194 -12.37 -12.28 -14.56
N TRP A 195 -13.53 -12.55 -13.97
CA TRP A 195 -13.61 -13.40 -12.79
C TRP A 195 -12.91 -14.71 -13.15
N SER A 196 -11.65 -14.86 -12.75
CA SER A 196 -10.96 -16.13 -12.91
C SER A 196 -11.50 -17.08 -11.84
N VAL A 197 -11.62 -18.37 -12.16
CA VAL A 197 -12.03 -19.39 -11.17
C VAL A 197 -11.17 -19.30 -9.90
N PRO A 198 -9.84 -19.06 -9.96
CA PRO A 198 -9.02 -18.80 -8.77
C PRO A 198 -9.48 -17.59 -7.95
N LEU A 199 -9.97 -16.53 -8.58
CA LEU A 199 -10.49 -15.32 -7.92
C LEU A 199 -11.81 -15.57 -7.20
N VAL A 200 -12.70 -16.35 -7.81
CA VAL A 200 -13.97 -16.76 -7.19
C VAL A 200 -13.70 -17.70 -6.02
N MET A 201 -12.77 -18.64 -6.21
CA MET A 201 -12.35 -19.56 -5.15
C MET A 201 -11.68 -18.83 -3.99
N SER A 202 -10.81 -17.84 -4.26
CA SER A 202 -10.24 -17.03 -3.19
C SER A 202 -11.33 -16.25 -2.44
N TYR A 203 -12.31 -15.67 -3.12
CA TYR A 203 -13.44 -15.01 -2.44
C TYR A 203 -14.24 -15.94 -1.52
N ILE A 204 -14.57 -17.15 -1.98
CA ILE A 204 -15.25 -18.17 -1.16
C ILE A 204 -14.36 -18.59 0.01
N LEU A 205 -13.06 -18.77 -0.21
CA LEU A 205 -12.10 -19.14 0.83
C LEU A 205 -11.89 -18.01 1.85
N VAL A 206 -11.88 -16.74 1.45
CA VAL A 206 -11.89 -15.60 2.39
C VAL A 206 -13.13 -15.68 3.27
N ILE A 207 -14.32 -15.83 2.68
CA ILE A 207 -15.58 -15.92 3.43
C ILE A 207 -15.54 -17.12 4.38
N PHE A 208 -15.09 -18.27 3.90
CA PHE A 208 -14.96 -19.48 4.70
C PHE A 208 -13.96 -19.30 5.85
N SER A 209 -12.80 -18.66 5.58
CA SER A 209 -11.80 -18.33 6.60
C SER A 209 -12.35 -17.37 7.66
N VAL A 210 -13.14 -16.35 7.26
CA VAL A 210 -13.85 -15.45 8.19
C VAL A 210 -14.83 -16.23 9.07
N ILE A 211 -15.60 -17.14 8.48
CA ILE A 211 -16.55 -18.00 9.21
C ILE A 211 -15.80 -18.89 10.20
N LEU A 212 -14.71 -19.55 9.78
CA LEU A 212 -13.90 -20.38 10.68
C LEU A 212 -13.26 -19.57 11.82
N THR A 213 -12.76 -18.37 11.52
CA THR A 213 -12.16 -17.46 12.51
C THR A 213 -13.18 -16.95 13.53
N THR A 214 -14.44 -16.79 13.13
CA THR A 214 -15.53 -16.29 13.99
C THR A 214 -16.26 -17.37 14.78
N ILE A 215 -16.34 -18.61 14.27
CA ILE A 215 -17.00 -19.73 14.95
C ILE A 215 -16.09 -20.38 16.00
N GLY A 216 -14.77 -20.43 15.77
CA GLY A 216 -13.81 -21.07 16.70
C GLY A 216 -13.96 -20.65 18.19
N PRO A 217 -14.14 -19.35 18.51
CA PRO A 217 -14.41 -18.87 19.86
C PRO A 217 -15.73 -19.34 20.51
N LEU A 218 -16.74 -19.74 19.71
CA LEU A 218 -18.09 -20.07 20.20
C LEU A 218 -18.22 -21.50 20.72
N THR A 219 -17.33 -22.40 20.31
CA THR A 219 -17.40 -23.83 20.64
C THR A 219 -16.51 -24.23 21.82
N SER A 220 -15.49 -23.45 22.14
CA SER A 220 -14.62 -23.61 23.30
C SER A 220 -13.90 -22.29 23.55
N PRO A 221 -13.85 -21.72 24.77
CA PRO A 221 -13.05 -20.52 25.02
C PRO A 221 -11.57 -20.89 24.87
N PRO A 222 -10.86 -20.47 23.81
CA PRO A 222 -9.43 -20.67 23.73
C PRO A 222 -8.76 -19.79 24.79
N GLY A 223 -7.55 -20.17 25.23
CA GLY A 223 -6.71 -19.28 26.02
C GLY A 223 -6.37 -17.99 25.25
N SER A 224 -5.74 -17.03 25.94
CA SER A 224 -5.33 -15.73 25.37
C SER A 224 -4.50 -15.82 24.08
N THR A 225 -3.84 -16.95 23.84
CA THR A 225 -2.96 -17.21 22.69
C THR A 225 -3.70 -17.17 21.35
N GLY A 226 -4.80 -17.92 21.20
CA GLY A 226 -5.58 -17.99 19.96
C GLY A 226 -6.17 -16.64 19.55
N TYR A 227 -6.76 -15.91 20.51
CA TYR A 227 -7.35 -14.59 20.27
C TYR A 227 -6.34 -13.55 19.79
N SER A 228 -5.12 -13.57 20.34
CA SER A 228 -4.07 -12.62 19.94
C SER A 228 -3.56 -12.86 18.52
N ILE A 229 -3.44 -14.13 18.10
CA ILE A 229 -3.09 -14.50 16.74
C ILE A 229 -4.22 -14.05 15.80
N ALA A 230 -5.47 -14.38 16.11
CA ALA A 230 -6.59 -13.90 15.31
C ALA A 230 -6.60 -12.37 15.17
N ALA A 231 -6.47 -11.63 16.29
CA ALA A 231 -6.47 -10.17 16.30
C ALA A 231 -5.37 -9.56 15.43
N VAL A 232 -4.11 -10.04 15.56
CA VAL A 232 -2.99 -9.49 14.79
C VAL A 232 -3.11 -9.76 13.30
N TRP A 233 -3.70 -10.89 12.88
CA TRP A 233 -3.84 -11.26 11.47
C TRP A 233 -5.15 -10.77 10.83
N THR A 234 -6.07 -10.18 11.60
CA THR A 234 -7.36 -9.70 11.07
C THR A 234 -7.20 -8.62 9.98
N PHE A 235 -6.08 -7.90 9.94
CA PHE A 235 -5.79 -6.91 8.88
C PHE A 235 -5.80 -7.52 7.47
N LEU A 236 -5.59 -8.83 7.36
CA LEU A 236 -5.59 -9.52 6.08
C LEU A 236 -6.96 -9.48 5.40
N LEU A 237 -8.05 -9.45 6.17
CA LEU A 237 -9.41 -9.47 5.64
C LEU A 237 -9.68 -8.28 4.69
N PRO A 238 -9.57 -7.02 5.14
CA PRO A 238 -9.79 -5.89 4.25
C PRO A 238 -8.69 -5.75 3.18
N LEU A 239 -7.47 -6.24 3.44
CA LEU A 239 -6.41 -6.24 2.41
C LEU A 239 -6.78 -7.14 1.24
N VAL A 240 -7.12 -8.41 1.48
CA VAL A 240 -7.47 -9.33 0.40
C VAL A 240 -8.70 -8.83 -0.33
N ILE A 241 -9.76 -8.44 0.39
CA ILE A 241 -10.98 -7.88 -0.23
C ILE A 241 -10.63 -6.64 -1.07
N GLY A 242 -9.85 -5.71 -0.52
CA GLY A 242 -9.48 -4.48 -1.21
C GLY A 242 -8.62 -4.72 -2.45
N TRP A 243 -7.65 -5.64 -2.39
CA TRP A 243 -6.84 -6.01 -3.54
C TRP A 243 -7.64 -6.73 -4.62
N LEU A 244 -8.67 -7.50 -4.26
CA LEU A 244 -9.61 -8.04 -5.24
C LEU A 244 -10.42 -6.93 -5.93
N HIS A 245 -10.74 -5.84 -5.23
CA HIS A 245 -11.48 -4.71 -5.82
C HIS A 245 -10.59 -3.79 -6.68
N VAL A 246 -9.38 -3.48 -6.20
CA VAL A 246 -8.47 -2.50 -6.83
C VAL A 246 -7.47 -3.13 -7.79
N GLY A 247 -7.11 -4.40 -7.56
CA GLY A 247 -6.02 -5.14 -8.22
C GLY A 247 -6.47 -6.21 -9.22
N CYS A 248 -7.77 -6.37 -9.49
CA CYS A 248 -8.26 -7.16 -10.65
C CYS A 248 -8.14 -6.39 -11.97
N GLU A 249 -7.09 -5.58 -12.14
CA GLU A 249 -6.80 -4.94 -13.42
C GLU A 249 -5.88 -5.85 -14.26
N PRO A 250 -5.84 -5.66 -15.59
CA PRO A 250 -5.34 -6.65 -16.54
C PRO A 250 -3.93 -7.09 -16.21
N GLU A 251 -3.60 -8.34 -16.57
CA GLU A 251 -2.24 -8.86 -16.49
C GLU A 251 -1.25 -7.79 -17.03
N PRO A 252 -0.19 -7.43 -16.28
CA PRO A 252 0.72 -6.35 -16.68
C PRO A 252 1.29 -6.56 -18.09
N SER A 253 1.50 -7.83 -18.47
CA SER A 253 1.92 -8.23 -19.81
C SER A 253 0.87 -7.92 -20.88
N HIS A 254 -0.42 -8.11 -20.58
CA HIS A 254 -1.53 -7.79 -21.46
C HIS A 254 -1.68 -6.28 -21.61
N LEU A 255 -1.59 -5.52 -20.52
CA LEU A 255 -1.61 -4.06 -20.58
C LEU A 255 -0.38 -3.52 -21.34
N ARG A 256 0.78 -4.19 -21.22
CA ARG A 256 1.97 -3.97 -22.07
C ARG A 256 1.70 -4.09 -23.54
N LYS A 257 1.27 -5.28 -23.95
CA LYS A 257 0.93 -5.57 -25.35
C LYS A 257 -0.17 -4.64 -25.88
N SER A 258 -1.15 -4.30 -25.04
CA SER A 258 -2.25 -3.41 -25.41
C SER A 258 -1.78 -1.97 -25.63
N LEU A 259 -0.89 -1.45 -24.79
CA LEU A 259 -0.32 -0.11 -25.00
C LEU A 259 0.62 -0.09 -26.21
N GLU A 260 1.42 -1.13 -26.44
CA GLU A 260 2.24 -1.26 -27.66
C GLU A 260 1.38 -1.29 -28.93
N ALA A 261 0.31 -2.09 -28.92
CA ALA A 261 -0.65 -2.16 -30.03
C ALA A 261 -1.44 -0.85 -30.22
N ALA A 262 -1.72 -0.12 -29.13
CA ALA A 262 -2.33 1.21 -29.21
C ALA A 262 -1.37 2.23 -29.83
N ASN A 263 -0.09 2.21 -29.42
CA ASN A 263 0.94 3.10 -29.95
C ASN A 263 1.15 2.94 -31.46
N GLN A 264 1.02 1.73 -32.00
CA GLN A 264 1.04 1.48 -33.45
C GLN A 264 -0.10 2.17 -34.22
N LYS A 265 -1.17 2.56 -33.53
CA LYS A 265 -2.33 3.25 -34.10
C LYS A 265 -2.31 4.76 -33.82
N SER A 266 -1.20 5.28 -33.27
CA SER A 266 -1.10 6.69 -32.91
C SER A 266 -0.69 7.57 -34.10
N TRP A 267 -1.34 8.72 -34.21
CA TRP A 267 -1.16 9.70 -35.28
C TRP A 267 -0.64 11.01 -34.70
N VAL A 268 0.18 11.70 -35.49
CA VAL A 268 0.74 13.01 -35.14
C VAL A 268 0.42 14.02 -36.22
N SER A 269 0.08 15.23 -35.79
CA SER A 269 -0.20 16.37 -36.68
C SER A 269 1.06 16.78 -37.43
N THR A 270 0.95 17.00 -38.74
CA THR A 270 2.04 17.50 -39.59
C THR A 270 1.82 18.98 -39.96
N GLY A 271 2.70 19.54 -40.80
CA GLY A 271 2.50 20.88 -41.36
C GLY A 271 1.27 21.03 -42.25
N CYS A 272 0.61 19.91 -42.63
CA CYS A 272 -0.59 19.91 -43.47
C CYS A 272 -1.80 19.39 -42.67
N ARG A 273 -2.93 20.10 -42.73
CA ARG A 273 -4.13 19.79 -41.92
C ARG A 273 -4.74 18.42 -42.20
N ASP A 274 -4.81 18.04 -43.46
CA ASP A 274 -5.53 16.82 -43.87
C ASP A 274 -4.64 15.56 -43.87
N HIS A 275 -3.37 15.70 -43.48
CA HIS A 275 -2.38 14.63 -43.59
C HIS A 275 -1.65 14.41 -42.26
N PRO A 276 -2.36 14.06 -41.16
CA PRO A 276 -1.68 13.51 -40.00
C PRO A 276 -0.91 12.26 -40.44
N THR A 277 0.24 11.99 -39.83
CA THR A 277 1.06 10.82 -40.17
C THR A 277 1.14 9.86 -38.99
N PRO A 278 1.17 8.55 -39.23
CA PRO A 278 1.49 7.59 -38.19
C PRO A 278 2.89 7.90 -37.64
N THR A 279 3.03 7.91 -36.32
CA THR A 279 4.31 8.22 -35.67
C THR A 279 4.96 6.94 -35.14
N ASN A 280 6.28 6.86 -35.25
CA ASN A 280 7.08 5.87 -34.52
C ASN A 280 7.43 6.35 -33.09
N ILE A 281 7.26 7.64 -32.81
CA ILE A 281 7.53 8.23 -31.50
C ILE A 281 6.27 8.10 -30.64
N MET A 282 6.42 7.39 -29.52
CA MET A 282 5.33 7.06 -28.61
C MET A 282 5.08 8.20 -27.64
N ALA A 283 3.89 8.81 -27.69
CA ALA A 283 3.48 9.85 -26.74
C ALA A 283 3.40 9.33 -25.30
N ILE A 284 2.99 8.07 -25.12
CA ILE A 284 2.98 7.36 -23.83
C ILE A 284 3.65 6.01 -24.05
N GLU A 285 4.72 5.72 -23.31
CA GLU A 285 5.47 4.47 -23.41
C GLU A 285 5.70 3.83 -22.05
N PHE A 286 6.13 2.56 -22.05
CA PHE A 286 6.61 1.91 -20.83
C PHE A 286 7.91 2.54 -20.36
N ALA A 287 7.96 2.88 -19.08
CA ALA A 287 9.22 3.28 -18.48
C ALA A 287 10.17 2.08 -18.44
N LYS A 288 11.34 2.26 -19.04
CA LYS A 288 12.46 1.32 -18.97
C LYS A 288 13.20 1.45 -17.62
N ALA A 289 14.05 0.47 -17.30
CA ALA A 289 14.71 0.37 -16.00
C ALA A 289 15.66 1.55 -15.69
N ASP A 290 16.19 2.20 -16.72
CA ASP A 290 17.02 3.41 -16.68
C ASP A 290 16.21 4.69 -16.47
N ALA A 291 14.92 4.68 -16.81
CA ALA A 291 14.02 5.83 -16.72
C ALA A 291 13.26 5.94 -15.39
N VAL A 292 13.23 4.86 -14.59
CA VAL A 292 12.53 4.84 -13.29
C VAL A 292 13.43 5.28 -12.14
N ALA A 293 12.87 6.02 -11.19
CA ALA A 293 13.59 6.44 -9.98
C ALA A 293 13.78 5.29 -8.98
N SER A 294 12.97 4.24 -9.12
CA SER A 294 12.99 3.07 -8.26
C SER A 294 12.72 1.81 -9.08
N LYS A 295 13.52 0.76 -8.87
CA LYS A 295 13.24 -0.57 -9.44
C LYS A 295 11.90 -1.15 -8.98
N ASP A 296 11.41 -0.73 -7.81
CA ASP A 296 10.10 -1.18 -7.32
C ASP A 296 8.94 -0.62 -8.16
N GLU A 297 9.15 0.46 -8.93
CA GLU A 297 8.15 0.95 -9.90
C GLU A 297 7.95 0.00 -11.09
N LEU A 298 8.91 -0.86 -11.38
CA LEU A 298 8.79 -1.87 -12.44
C LEU A 298 7.98 -3.08 -11.98
N LYS A 299 7.80 -3.25 -10.66
CA LYS A 299 7.15 -4.43 -10.10
C LYS A 299 5.63 -4.24 -10.14
N PRO A 300 4.89 -5.12 -10.83
CA PRO A 300 3.45 -4.97 -10.97
C PRO A 300 2.68 -5.37 -9.71
N VAL A 301 3.32 -6.12 -8.79
CA VAL A 301 2.68 -6.64 -7.58
C VAL A 301 2.14 -5.48 -6.74
N PRO A 302 0.90 -5.57 -6.20
CA PRO A 302 0.20 -4.40 -5.69
C PRO A 302 0.87 -3.74 -4.48
N VAL A 303 1.59 -4.51 -3.65
CA VAL A 303 2.33 -3.96 -2.50
C VAL A 303 3.36 -2.91 -2.93
N PHE A 304 3.92 -2.99 -4.15
CA PHE A 304 4.88 -2.02 -4.68
C PHE A 304 4.23 -0.75 -5.27
N ASN A 305 2.89 -0.65 -5.28
CA ASN A 305 2.21 0.56 -5.75
C ASN A 305 2.60 1.82 -4.98
N TYR A 306 3.11 1.71 -3.74
CA TYR A 306 3.65 2.87 -3.00
C TYR A 306 4.73 3.62 -3.79
N ALA A 307 5.50 2.92 -4.63
CA ALA A 307 6.56 3.52 -5.44
C ALA A 307 6.00 4.37 -6.60
N ARG A 308 4.76 4.10 -7.02
CA ARG A 308 4.04 4.81 -8.08
C ARG A 308 2.99 5.79 -7.53
N ALA A 309 2.96 6.00 -6.21
CA ALA A 309 1.97 6.85 -5.55
C ALA A 309 1.95 8.29 -6.08
N PHE A 310 3.09 8.78 -6.57
CA PHE A 310 3.27 10.15 -7.06
C PHE A 310 3.38 10.27 -8.58
N SER A 311 3.93 9.25 -9.24
CA SER A 311 4.18 9.28 -10.69
C SER A 311 2.91 9.19 -11.52
N THR A 312 2.01 8.26 -11.19
CA THR A 312 0.74 8.09 -11.91
C THR A 312 -0.17 9.32 -11.85
N PRO A 313 -0.43 9.97 -10.69
CA PRO A 313 -1.26 11.16 -10.67
C PRO A 313 -0.59 12.37 -11.37
N MET A 314 0.74 12.45 -11.40
CA MET A 314 1.46 13.46 -12.17
C MET A 314 1.23 13.29 -13.68
N VAL A 315 1.25 12.04 -14.17
CA VAL A 315 0.94 11.72 -15.58
C VAL A 315 -0.49 12.14 -15.92
N ALA A 316 -1.44 11.82 -15.03
CA ALA A 316 -2.83 12.20 -15.22
C ALA A 316 -3.06 13.71 -15.17
N GLU A 317 -2.32 14.46 -14.34
CA GLU A 317 -2.39 15.93 -14.26
C GLU A 317 -1.99 16.60 -15.59
N VAL A 318 -0.92 16.13 -16.23
CA VAL A 318 -0.47 16.67 -17.53
C VAL A 318 -1.55 16.47 -18.60
N VAL A 319 -2.08 15.24 -18.70
CA VAL A 319 -3.15 14.92 -19.67
C VAL A 319 -4.42 15.72 -19.36
N LEU A 320 -4.78 15.84 -18.09
CA LEU A 320 -5.93 16.63 -17.65
C LEU A 320 -5.80 18.11 -18.00
N GLY A 321 -4.62 18.71 -17.80
CA GLY A 321 -4.36 20.11 -18.13
C GLY A 321 -4.55 20.40 -19.61
N LEU A 322 -3.94 19.57 -20.47
CA LEU A 322 -4.11 19.64 -21.92
C LEU A 322 -5.58 19.49 -22.34
N MET A 323 -6.26 18.50 -21.75
CA MET A 323 -7.66 18.23 -22.06
C MET A 323 -8.60 19.35 -21.57
N LYS A 324 -8.33 19.98 -20.42
CA LYS A 324 -9.10 21.14 -19.92
C LYS A 324 -8.98 22.34 -20.85
N ASN A 325 -7.78 22.63 -21.35
CA ASN A 325 -7.56 23.71 -22.31
C ASN A 325 -8.29 23.43 -23.63
N ALA A 326 -8.17 22.21 -24.16
CA ALA A 326 -8.89 21.79 -25.35
C ALA A 326 -10.43 21.86 -25.15
N ALA A 327 -10.93 21.45 -23.99
CA ALA A 327 -12.35 21.52 -23.65
C ALA A 327 -12.89 22.96 -23.59
N GLU A 328 -12.13 23.89 -23.03
CA GLU A 328 -12.54 25.30 -22.96
C GLU A 328 -12.57 25.94 -24.37
N ASN A 329 -11.57 25.65 -25.22
CA ASN A 329 -11.58 26.08 -26.60
C ASN A 329 -12.78 25.51 -27.39
N ALA A 330 -13.10 24.23 -27.19
CA ALA A 330 -14.27 23.60 -27.79
C ALA A 330 -15.59 24.23 -27.31
N LYS A 331 -15.69 24.56 -26.02
CA LYS A 331 -16.84 25.24 -25.42
C LYS A 331 -17.06 26.63 -26.02
N GLN A 332 -15.99 27.32 -26.37
CA GLN A 332 -16.03 28.61 -27.07
C GLN A 332 -16.26 28.48 -28.59
N LYS A 333 -16.51 27.26 -29.08
CA LYS A 333 -16.73 26.96 -30.50
C LYS A 333 -15.52 27.41 -31.36
N LEU A 334 -14.32 27.21 -30.84
CA LEU A 334 -13.08 27.42 -31.59
C LEU A 334 -12.62 26.06 -32.16
N PRO A 335 -12.51 25.90 -33.49
CA PRO A 335 -11.87 24.74 -34.08
C PRO A 335 -10.34 24.84 -33.96
N VAL A 336 -9.65 23.71 -34.10
CA VAL A 336 -8.18 23.65 -34.06
C VAL A 336 -7.57 24.38 -35.26
N GLY A 337 -8.06 24.10 -36.47
CA GLY A 337 -7.61 24.78 -37.68
C GLY A 337 -7.97 26.27 -37.71
N SER A 338 -6.99 27.14 -37.91
CA SER A 338 -7.18 28.59 -37.99
C SER A 338 -7.61 29.05 -39.41
N SER A 339 -8.31 30.17 -39.56
CA SER A 339 -8.70 30.68 -40.89
C SER A 339 -7.54 31.25 -41.73
N VAL A 340 -6.29 31.10 -41.29
CA VAL A 340 -5.11 31.71 -41.93
C VAL A 340 -4.71 30.87 -43.15
N GLY A 341 -5.46 31.01 -44.26
CA GLY A 341 -5.17 30.29 -45.51
C GLY A 341 -6.28 30.13 -46.53
N GLY A 342 -7.39 30.89 -46.47
CA GLY A 342 -8.33 30.99 -47.61
C GLY A 342 -9.52 30.03 -47.64
N GLY A 343 -9.94 29.51 -46.48
CA GLY A 343 -11.23 28.84 -46.31
C GLY A 343 -11.47 28.62 -44.82
N ILE A 344 -12.54 29.20 -44.27
CA ILE A 344 -12.88 29.09 -42.84
C ILE A 344 -13.53 27.72 -42.61
N PRO A 345 -12.98 26.78 -41.83
CA PRO A 345 -13.84 25.85 -41.12
C PRO A 345 -14.36 26.63 -39.92
N GLY A 346 -15.55 27.23 -40.04
CA GLY A 346 -16.30 27.64 -38.86
C GLY A 346 -16.59 26.40 -38.01
N TRP A 347 -16.79 26.57 -36.70
CA TRP A 347 -17.16 25.44 -35.84
C TRP A 347 -18.38 24.72 -36.41
N VAL A 348 -18.21 23.45 -36.77
CA VAL A 348 -19.28 22.60 -37.25
C VAL A 348 -19.98 21.98 -36.06
N GLU A 349 -21.29 22.23 -35.90
CA GLU A 349 -22.08 21.55 -34.88
C GLU A 349 -22.34 20.09 -35.30
N SER A 350 -22.32 19.18 -34.33
CA SER A 350 -22.63 17.76 -34.56
C SER A 350 -24.04 17.47 -34.07
N ASP A 351 -24.78 16.67 -34.83
CA ASP A 351 -26.17 16.30 -34.54
C ASP A 351 -26.34 15.51 -33.23
N ASN A 352 -25.28 14.86 -32.77
CA ASN A 352 -25.27 13.99 -31.58
C ASN A 352 -24.71 14.67 -30.31
N GLY A 353 -24.45 15.98 -30.36
CA GLY A 353 -23.85 16.73 -29.24
C GLY A 353 -22.38 16.40 -28.95
N GLN A 354 -21.72 15.57 -29.76
CA GLN A 354 -20.27 15.37 -29.71
C GLN A 354 -19.53 16.44 -30.52
N ILE A 355 -18.21 16.53 -30.34
CA ILE A 355 -17.40 17.46 -31.14
C ILE A 355 -17.19 16.85 -32.53
N TYR A 356 -17.59 17.58 -33.57
CA TYR A 356 -17.39 17.14 -34.95
C TYR A 356 -15.89 16.87 -35.23
N PRO A 357 -15.50 15.73 -35.82
CA PRO A 357 -14.10 15.37 -36.03
C PRO A 357 -13.29 16.43 -36.78
N GLY A 358 -13.89 17.11 -37.74
CA GLY A 358 -13.24 18.19 -38.50
C GLY A 358 -12.84 19.40 -37.64
N ASN A 359 -13.52 19.65 -36.51
CA ASN A 359 -13.15 20.73 -35.59
C ASN A 359 -11.87 20.41 -34.79
N ARG A 360 -11.46 19.14 -34.79
CA ARG A 360 -10.29 18.61 -34.06
C ARG A 360 -9.08 18.37 -34.96
N ALA A 361 -9.17 18.74 -36.25
CA ALA A 361 -8.09 18.62 -37.21
C ALA A 361 -7.33 19.95 -37.38
N GLY A 362 -6.01 19.89 -37.49
CA GLY A 362 -5.16 21.07 -37.64
C GLY A 362 -3.69 20.72 -37.85
N THR A 363 -2.91 21.74 -38.20
CA THR A 363 -1.46 21.62 -38.33
C THR A 363 -0.77 21.44 -36.98
N THR A 364 0.51 21.06 -36.98
CA THR A 364 1.31 20.91 -35.76
C THR A 364 1.26 22.13 -34.85
N ALA A 365 1.42 23.33 -35.40
CA ALA A 365 1.39 24.57 -34.61
C ALA A 365 0.00 24.84 -34.02
N GLU A 366 -1.05 24.55 -34.79
CA GLU A 366 -2.44 24.74 -34.39
C GLU A 366 -2.87 23.77 -33.30
N VAL A 367 -2.48 22.50 -33.40
CA VAL A 367 -2.75 21.49 -32.37
C VAL A 367 -2.06 21.82 -31.05
N ILE A 368 -0.80 22.27 -31.12
CA ILE A 368 -0.07 22.72 -29.93
C ILE A 368 -0.79 23.91 -29.32
N ASP A 369 -1.04 24.95 -30.12
CA ASP A 369 -1.70 26.18 -29.64
C ASP A 369 -3.08 25.88 -29.03
N TYR A 370 -3.87 25.00 -29.64
CA TYR A 370 -5.19 24.60 -29.13
C TYR A 370 -5.14 23.97 -27.73
N CYS A 371 -4.04 23.32 -27.40
CA CYS A 371 -3.82 22.69 -26.10
C CYS A 371 -3.13 23.62 -25.09
N THR A 372 -2.40 24.64 -25.54
CA THR A 372 -1.65 25.56 -24.67
C THR A 372 -2.33 26.90 -24.46
N ARG A 373 -3.27 27.29 -25.32
CA ARG A 373 -3.99 28.55 -25.24
C ARG A 373 -4.84 28.58 -23.98
N VAL A 374 -4.30 29.19 -22.93
CA VAL A 374 -5.03 29.51 -21.70
C VAL A 374 -5.88 30.73 -22.02
N LEU A 375 -7.13 30.51 -22.41
CA LEU A 375 -8.09 31.61 -22.47
C LEU A 375 -8.31 32.08 -21.04
N GLN A 376 -7.79 33.28 -20.72
CA GLN A 376 -7.95 33.90 -19.40
C GLN A 376 -9.44 33.92 -19.06
N GLN A 377 -9.83 33.17 -18.02
CA GLN A 377 -11.15 33.34 -17.42
C GLN A 377 -11.25 34.78 -16.90
N PRO A 378 -12.38 35.47 -17.10
CA PRO A 378 -12.61 36.75 -16.44
C PRO A 378 -12.52 36.59 -14.91
N GLU A 379 -11.84 37.52 -14.27
CA GLU A 379 -11.23 37.57 -12.93
C GLU A 379 -12.06 37.18 -11.67
N ARG A 380 -13.19 36.45 -11.76
CA ARG A 380 -14.15 36.40 -10.65
C ARG A 380 -14.02 35.24 -9.65
N ASN A 381 -13.11 34.26 -9.82
CA ASN A 381 -13.05 33.07 -8.94
C ASN A 381 -11.62 32.61 -8.58
N ARG A 382 -10.79 33.51 -8.07
CA ARG A 382 -9.34 33.29 -7.85
C ARG A 382 -8.96 32.50 -6.58
N ASP A 383 -9.89 31.81 -5.91
CA ASP A 383 -9.58 31.18 -4.61
C ASP A 383 -9.39 29.66 -4.64
N SER A 384 -9.29 29.00 -5.81
CA SER A 384 -9.18 27.52 -5.83
C SER A 384 -8.30 26.89 -6.90
N ILE A 385 -7.58 27.67 -7.72
CA ILE A 385 -6.71 27.12 -8.77
C ILE A 385 -5.35 27.79 -8.68
N THR A 386 -4.31 27.05 -8.27
CA THR A 386 -2.93 27.49 -8.47
C THR A 386 -2.66 27.56 -9.97
N PRO A 387 -2.28 28.73 -10.52
CA PRO A 387 -1.93 28.86 -11.93
C PRO A 387 -0.70 27.99 -12.25
N LEU A 388 -0.74 27.31 -13.40
CA LEU A 388 0.47 26.78 -14.03
C LEU A 388 1.39 27.97 -14.36
N ASP A 389 2.59 27.97 -13.79
CA ASP A 389 3.57 29.05 -13.96
C ASP A 389 4.19 28.95 -15.36
N ILE A 390 3.66 29.72 -16.30
CA ILE A 390 4.21 29.85 -17.65
C ILE A 390 5.48 30.70 -17.55
N GLN A 391 6.64 30.06 -17.42
CA GLN A 391 7.92 30.76 -17.56
C GLN A 391 8.16 31.10 -19.03
N SER A 392 8.09 32.38 -19.37
CA SER A 392 8.67 32.92 -20.61
C SER A 392 10.19 32.77 -20.53
N ILE A 393 10.75 31.82 -21.27
CA ILE A 393 12.20 31.70 -21.42
C ILE A 393 12.64 32.74 -22.45
N GLU A 394 13.35 33.78 -22.02
CA GLU A 394 14.23 34.54 -22.90
C GLU A 394 15.41 33.63 -23.28
N MET A 395 15.53 33.28 -24.56
CA MET A 395 16.68 32.54 -25.06
C MET A 395 17.19 33.18 -26.34
N THR A 396 18.33 33.84 -26.22
CA THR A 396 19.23 34.21 -27.31
C THR A 396 19.86 32.95 -27.88
N ASP A 397 19.42 32.49 -29.06
CA ASP A 397 20.23 32.11 -30.23
C ASP A 397 19.32 31.44 -31.29
N ALA A 398 19.57 31.74 -32.55
CA ALA A 398 18.61 31.61 -33.65
C ALA A 398 18.67 30.25 -34.35
N THR A 399 17.63 29.39 -34.22
CA THR A 399 17.28 28.38 -35.25
C THR A 399 15.86 27.77 -35.18
N TYR A 400 14.91 28.33 -34.41
CA TYR A 400 13.51 27.88 -34.40
C TYR A 400 12.55 29.09 -34.35
N PRO A 401 11.35 29.01 -34.95
CA PRO A 401 10.44 30.15 -35.06
C PRO A 401 9.97 30.65 -33.67
N PRO A 402 9.70 31.96 -33.51
CA PRO A 402 9.79 32.70 -32.25
C PRO A 402 8.46 32.77 -31.47
N HIS A 403 7.66 31.71 -31.47
CA HIS A 403 6.48 31.66 -30.59
C HIS A 403 6.83 30.81 -29.37
N GLY A 404 6.92 31.47 -28.21
CA GLY A 404 7.10 30.84 -26.90
C GLY A 404 5.92 29.96 -26.55
N TYR A 405 5.88 28.75 -27.11
CA TYR A 405 4.98 27.70 -26.69
C TYR A 405 5.35 27.33 -25.25
N GLY A 406 4.53 27.80 -24.31
CA GLY A 406 4.72 27.53 -22.89
C GLY A 406 4.87 26.04 -22.67
N LEU A 407 6.08 25.62 -22.25
CA LEU A 407 6.29 24.27 -21.74
C LEU A 407 5.31 24.10 -20.59
N ILE A 408 4.39 23.13 -20.66
CA ILE A 408 3.57 22.80 -19.51
C ILE A 408 4.54 22.31 -18.44
N THR A 409 4.77 23.14 -17.44
CA THR A 409 5.54 22.84 -16.25
C THR A 409 4.53 22.41 -15.20
N PRO A 410 4.07 21.13 -15.19
CA PRO A 410 3.14 20.72 -14.17
C PRO A 410 3.79 20.92 -12.81
N SER A 411 2.93 21.14 -11.84
CA SER A 411 3.34 21.16 -10.45
C SER A 411 4.14 19.89 -10.14
N ARG A 412 5.12 19.99 -9.25
CA ARG A 412 5.90 18.81 -8.84
C ARG A 412 5.00 17.75 -8.21
N TRP A 413 3.87 18.14 -7.66
CA TRP A 413 2.97 17.32 -6.87
C TRP A 413 1.54 17.53 -7.34
N ALA A 414 0.92 16.46 -7.84
CA ALA A 414 -0.46 16.52 -8.29
C ALA A 414 -1.40 17.14 -7.23
N PRO A 415 -2.40 17.93 -7.65
CA PRO A 415 -3.32 18.60 -6.73
C PRO A 415 -3.90 17.66 -5.67
N GLY A 416 -3.78 18.06 -4.41
CA GLY A 416 -4.31 17.29 -3.27
C GLY A 416 -3.57 15.99 -2.95
N ILE A 417 -2.40 15.71 -3.54
CA ILE A 417 -1.67 14.46 -3.29
C ILE A 417 -1.31 14.27 -1.81
N TRP A 418 -0.88 15.31 -1.11
CA TRP A 418 -0.56 15.23 0.31
C TRP A 418 -1.77 14.92 1.18
N ARG A 419 -2.96 15.42 0.81
CA ARG A 419 -4.21 15.03 1.47
C ARG A 419 -4.50 13.55 1.26
N ARG A 420 -4.29 13.03 0.05
CA ARG A 420 -4.45 11.58 -0.25
C ARG A 420 -3.44 10.74 0.52
N VAL A 421 -2.18 11.14 0.56
CA VAL A 421 -1.11 10.48 1.33
C VAL A 421 -1.42 10.48 2.82
N PHE A 422 -1.89 11.60 3.38
CA PHE A 422 -2.26 11.70 4.78
C PHE A 422 -3.41 10.75 5.12
N ILE A 423 -4.53 10.82 4.38
CA ILE A 423 -5.69 9.94 4.58
C ILE A 423 -5.28 8.47 4.46
N ALA A 424 -4.53 8.11 3.42
CA ALA A 424 -4.06 6.74 3.22
C ALA A 424 -3.17 6.24 4.36
N SER A 425 -2.25 7.09 4.83
CA SER A 425 -1.34 6.76 5.94
C SER A 425 -2.10 6.58 7.26
N THR A 426 -3.04 7.47 7.56
CA THR A 426 -3.87 7.38 8.77
C THR A 426 -4.71 6.10 8.79
N LEU A 427 -5.38 5.77 7.67
CA LEU A 427 -6.16 4.54 7.57
C LEU A 427 -5.28 3.29 7.68
N ALA A 428 -4.13 3.28 7.01
CA ALA A 428 -3.20 2.15 7.03
C ALA A 428 -2.58 1.91 8.41
N LEU A 429 -2.12 2.98 9.08
CA LEU A 429 -1.61 2.90 10.45
C LEU A 429 -2.72 2.54 11.45
N GLY A 430 -3.93 3.07 11.25
CA GLY A 430 -5.10 2.71 12.04
C GLY A 430 -5.44 1.23 11.94
N LEU A 431 -5.35 0.64 10.75
CA LEU A 431 -5.52 -0.80 10.56
C LEU A 431 -4.43 -1.61 11.27
N GLN A 432 -3.15 -1.24 11.09
CA GLN A 432 -2.03 -1.95 11.70
C GLN A 432 -2.07 -1.89 13.23
N TRP A 433 -2.24 -0.69 13.81
CA TRP A 433 -2.30 -0.53 15.27
C TRP A 433 -3.63 -1.01 15.85
N GLY A 434 -4.72 -0.98 15.08
CA GLY A 434 -5.99 -1.57 15.49
C GLY A 434 -5.92 -3.08 15.70
N THR A 435 -5.16 -3.77 14.84
CA THR A 435 -5.01 -5.24 14.86
C THR A 435 -3.85 -5.70 15.74
N ALA A 436 -2.65 -5.16 15.54
CA ALA A 436 -1.50 -5.48 16.38
C ALA A 436 -1.65 -4.93 17.80
N GLY A 437 -2.21 -3.73 17.96
CA GLY A 437 -2.49 -3.14 19.28
C GLY A 437 -3.56 -3.92 20.05
N ALA A 438 -4.55 -4.50 19.37
CA ALA A 438 -5.48 -5.45 19.99
C ALA A 438 -4.75 -6.69 20.53
N ALA A 439 -3.83 -7.27 19.76
CA ALA A 439 -3.02 -8.40 20.22
C ALA A 439 -2.13 -8.04 21.43
N VAL A 440 -1.52 -6.85 21.42
CA VAL A 440 -0.77 -6.31 22.57
C VAL A 440 -1.69 -6.15 23.78
N PHE A 441 -2.88 -5.56 23.59
CA PHE A 441 -3.86 -5.32 24.66
C PHE A 441 -4.33 -6.62 25.31
N ILE A 442 -4.63 -7.65 24.50
CA ILE A 442 -5.04 -8.98 24.96
C ILE A 442 -4.00 -9.53 25.95
N HIS A 443 -2.71 -9.53 25.59
CA HIS A 443 -1.66 -10.06 26.47
C HIS A 443 -1.29 -9.14 27.63
N TYR A 444 -1.36 -7.81 27.43
CA TYR A 444 -1.03 -6.85 28.48
C TYR A 444 -2.04 -6.88 29.63
N LYS A 445 -3.32 -7.13 29.33
CA LYS A 445 -4.40 -7.21 30.32
C LYS A 445 -4.70 -8.63 30.78
N SER A 446 -4.19 -9.64 30.10
CA SER A 446 -4.25 -11.02 30.58
C SER A 446 -3.24 -11.23 31.70
N PRO A 447 -3.55 -12.06 32.71
CA PRO A 447 -2.54 -12.54 33.64
C PRO A 447 -1.38 -13.23 32.88
N PRO A 448 -0.12 -12.91 33.21
CA PRO A 448 0.32 -11.89 34.16
C PRO A 448 0.13 -10.45 33.61
N VAL A 449 -0.53 -9.57 34.37
CA VAL A 449 -0.91 -8.23 33.88
C VAL A 449 0.30 -7.31 33.78
N GLY A 450 0.66 -6.92 32.56
CA GLY A 450 1.74 -5.97 32.29
C GLY A 450 2.50 -6.33 31.02
N LEU A 451 3.70 -5.77 30.88
CA LEU A 451 4.55 -6.03 29.73
C LEU A 451 5.38 -7.30 29.95
N GLY A 452 4.93 -8.42 29.39
CA GLY A 452 5.67 -9.70 29.35
C GLY A 452 6.25 -10.00 27.96
N CYS A 453 6.85 -11.18 27.78
CA CYS A 453 7.42 -11.59 26.47
C CYS A 453 6.38 -11.52 25.35
N ARG A 454 5.15 -12.02 25.60
CA ARG A 454 4.07 -12.09 24.61
C ARG A 454 3.67 -10.69 24.13
N SER A 455 3.25 -9.81 25.03
CA SER A 455 2.84 -8.43 24.70
C SER A 455 3.99 -7.60 24.11
N LEU A 456 5.22 -7.73 24.63
CA LEU A 456 6.39 -7.02 24.11
C LEU A 456 6.70 -7.46 22.67
N SER A 457 6.61 -8.75 22.37
CA SER A 457 6.91 -9.26 21.02
C SER A 457 5.95 -8.71 19.95
N PHE A 458 4.65 -8.67 20.23
CA PHE A 458 3.66 -8.03 19.34
C PHE A 458 3.87 -6.51 19.22
N LEU A 459 4.28 -5.86 20.31
CA LEU A 459 4.59 -4.44 20.30
C LEU A 459 5.82 -4.15 19.43
N LEU A 460 6.87 -4.96 19.54
CA LEU A 460 8.05 -4.87 18.69
C LEU A 460 7.70 -5.07 17.22
N TYR A 461 6.87 -6.07 16.89
CA TYR A 461 6.36 -6.27 15.54
C TYR A 461 5.62 -5.03 15.00
N ALA A 462 4.71 -4.44 15.79
CA ALA A 462 3.98 -3.24 15.40
C ALA A 462 4.94 -2.05 15.17
N MET A 463 5.95 -1.89 16.03
CA MET A 463 6.95 -0.83 15.91
C MET A 463 7.85 -1.01 14.68
N THR A 464 8.38 -2.22 14.43
CA THR A 464 9.22 -2.51 13.26
C THR A 464 8.45 -2.40 11.95
N GLY A 465 7.19 -2.86 11.92
CA GLY A 465 6.30 -2.69 10.78
C GLY A 465 6.01 -1.22 10.47
N THR A 466 5.80 -0.40 11.51
CA THR A 466 5.64 1.07 11.39
C THR A 466 6.90 1.75 10.88
N LEU A 467 8.07 1.39 11.41
CA LEU A 467 9.35 1.93 10.97
C LEU A 467 9.60 1.61 9.49
N SER A 468 9.37 0.36 9.09
CA SER A 468 9.47 -0.07 7.70
C SER A 468 8.53 0.74 6.78
N PHE A 469 7.28 0.95 7.20
CA PHE A 469 6.33 1.80 6.47
C PHE A 469 6.88 3.22 6.21
N PHE A 470 7.37 3.89 7.24
CA PHE A 470 7.92 5.24 7.08
C PHE A 470 9.17 5.28 6.20
N LEU A 471 10.03 4.25 6.27
CA LEU A 471 11.18 4.12 5.38
C LEU A 471 10.77 3.97 3.91
N PHE A 472 9.72 3.21 3.62
CA PHE A 472 9.18 3.08 2.27
C PHE A 472 8.49 4.35 1.77
N LEU A 473 7.71 5.02 2.62
CA LEU A 473 7.08 6.30 2.30
C LEU A 473 8.14 7.37 1.99
N ALA A 474 9.16 7.49 2.86
CA ALA A 474 10.30 8.38 2.64
C ALA A 474 11.04 8.04 1.34
N SER A 475 11.27 6.75 1.07
CA SER A 475 11.89 6.30 -0.18
C SER A 475 11.11 6.74 -1.41
N SER A 476 9.78 6.65 -1.39
CA SER A 476 8.90 7.07 -2.49
C SER A 476 8.96 8.58 -2.71
N ILE A 477 8.92 9.37 -1.64
CA ILE A 477 9.06 10.83 -1.69
C ILE A 477 10.43 11.22 -2.26
N LEU A 478 11.51 10.62 -1.75
CA LEU A 478 12.88 10.90 -2.19
C LEU A 478 13.11 10.49 -3.65
N ALA A 479 12.55 9.36 -4.09
CA ALA A 479 12.60 8.92 -5.48
C ALA A 479 11.82 9.87 -6.40
N HIS A 480 10.70 10.42 -5.95
CA HIS A 480 9.99 11.47 -6.71
C HIS A 480 10.79 12.78 -6.76
N MET A 481 11.48 13.12 -5.68
CA MET A 481 12.33 14.31 -5.59
C MET A 481 13.63 14.20 -6.40
N SER A 482 14.10 13.00 -6.73
CA SER A 482 15.26 12.82 -7.60
C SER A 482 14.93 13.00 -9.08
N ARG A 483 13.65 12.92 -9.46
CA ARG A 483 13.21 13.10 -10.85
C ARG A 483 13.52 14.52 -11.34
N PRO A 484 14.04 14.67 -12.57
CA PRO A 484 14.20 15.98 -13.16
C PRO A 484 12.82 16.67 -13.29
N PRO A 485 12.74 17.99 -13.05
CA PRO A 485 11.60 18.78 -13.47
C PRO A 485 11.36 18.55 -14.97
N GLN A 486 10.09 18.40 -15.35
CA GLN A 486 9.72 18.04 -16.71
C GLN A 486 10.33 19.01 -17.74
N GLY A 487 10.87 18.46 -18.83
CA GLY A 487 11.41 19.24 -19.94
C GLY A 487 12.86 19.74 -19.81
N ARG A 488 13.56 19.50 -18.68
CA ARG A 488 14.99 19.79 -18.59
C ARG A 488 15.82 18.54 -18.84
N MET A 489 16.85 18.66 -19.69
CA MET A 489 17.87 17.62 -19.84
C MET A 489 18.43 17.23 -18.47
N PRO A 490 18.76 15.94 -18.26
CA PRO A 490 19.26 15.45 -16.98
C PRO A 490 20.66 16.02 -16.70
N THR A 491 20.71 17.23 -16.15
CA THR A 491 21.94 17.73 -15.53
C THR A 491 22.10 17.03 -14.18
N GLN A 492 23.22 16.34 -14.01
CA GLN A 492 23.52 15.58 -12.81
C GLN A 492 23.94 16.54 -11.69
N SER A 493 22.95 17.07 -10.96
CA SER A 493 23.21 17.88 -9.77
C SER A 493 23.56 16.99 -8.58
N ARG A 494 24.53 17.42 -7.77
CA ARG A 494 24.93 16.77 -6.50
C ARG A 494 23.73 16.52 -5.57
N SER A 495 22.72 17.41 -5.60
CA SER A 495 21.48 17.25 -4.85
C SER A 495 20.64 16.04 -5.33
N ARG A 496 20.51 15.82 -6.65
CA ARG A 496 19.76 14.68 -7.21
C ARG A 496 20.42 13.34 -6.88
N THR A 497 21.75 13.29 -6.91
CA THR A 497 22.50 12.10 -6.50
C THR A 497 22.24 11.79 -5.02
N CYS A 498 22.21 12.80 -4.15
CA CYS A 498 21.87 12.63 -2.74
C CYS A 498 20.44 12.10 -2.53
N TRP A 499 19.45 12.65 -3.24
CA TRP A 499 18.06 12.15 -3.17
C TRP A 499 17.93 10.71 -3.64
N THR A 500 18.60 10.35 -4.74
CA THR A 500 18.59 8.98 -5.27
C THR A 500 19.26 8.00 -4.31
N ALA A 501 20.42 8.38 -3.75
CA ALA A 501 21.11 7.58 -2.74
C ALA A 501 20.25 7.40 -1.48
N GLY A 502 19.66 8.48 -0.96
CA GLY A 502 18.75 8.44 0.18
C GLY A 502 17.53 7.56 -0.07
N ALA A 503 16.91 7.67 -1.26
CA ALA A 503 15.78 6.83 -1.65
C ALA A 503 16.15 5.34 -1.65
N ASN A 504 17.33 4.99 -2.17
CA ASN A 504 17.83 3.62 -2.22
C ASN A 504 18.17 3.08 -0.83
N VAL A 505 18.80 3.88 0.04
CA VAL A 505 19.12 3.50 1.42
C VAL A 505 17.83 3.27 2.22
N CYS A 506 16.87 4.19 2.16
CA CYS A 506 15.59 4.05 2.86
C CYS A 506 14.84 2.80 2.39
N ARG A 507 14.87 2.51 1.07
CA ARG A 507 14.24 1.30 0.51
C ARG A 507 14.91 0.02 0.99
N TRP A 508 16.23 -0.01 0.99
CA TRP A 508 16.98 -1.18 1.44
C TRP A 508 16.73 -1.46 2.92
N LEU A 509 16.81 -0.43 3.76
CA LEU A 509 16.47 -0.52 5.18
C LEU A 509 15.00 -0.93 5.38
N GLY A 510 14.07 -0.33 4.63
CA GLY A 510 12.64 -0.66 4.70
C GLY A 510 12.38 -2.14 4.40
N LYS A 511 12.99 -2.69 3.34
CA LYS A 511 12.91 -4.11 2.97
C LYS A 511 13.52 -5.00 4.04
N PHE A 512 14.71 -4.67 4.52
CA PHE A 512 15.39 -5.44 5.56
C PHE A 512 14.57 -5.49 6.85
N THR A 513 14.08 -4.34 7.32
CA THR A 513 13.22 -4.24 8.50
C THR A 513 11.89 -4.98 8.30
N ALA A 514 11.28 -4.93 7.10
CA ALA A 514 10.07 -5.69 6.80
C ALA A 514 10.32 -7.21 6.87
N ILE A 515 11.38 -7.70 6.25
CA ILE A 515 11.73 -9.13 6.28
C ILE A 515 11.99 -9.59 7.72
N ALA A 516 12.77 -8.82 8.49
CA ALA A 516 13.02 -9.12 9.90
C ALA A 516 11.72 -9.14 10.73
N SER A 517 10.82 -8.17 10.50
CA SER A 517 9.50 -8.09 11.13
C SER A 517 8.61 -9.29 10.77
N ALA A 518 8.63 -9.71 9.50
CA ALA A 518 7.88 -10.87 9.01
C ALA A 518 8.39 -12.18 9.63
N VAL A 519 9.71 -12.39 9.65
CA VAL A 519 10.31 -13.55 10.34
C VAL A 519 9.98 -13.49 11.84
N GLY A 520 10.05 -12.31 12.43
CA GLY A 520 9.69 -12.07 13.82
C GLY A 520 8.27 -12.52 14.15
N ILE A 521 7.26 -12.08 13.39
CA ILE A 521 5.86 -12.47 13.66
C ILE A 521 5.61 -13.97 13.48
N MET A 522 6.27 -14.60 12.50
CA MET A 522 6.19 -16.06 12.32
C MET A 522 6.77 -16.80 13.53
N LEU A 523 7.94 -16.37 14.03
CA LEU A 523 8.57 -16.96 15.21
C LEU A 523 7.75 -16.71 16.48
N ILE A 524 7.15 -15.53 16.62
CA ILE A 524 6.24 -15.22 17.73
C ILE A 524 5.05 -16.17 17.71
N CYS A 525 4.40 -16.36 16.55
CA CYS A 525 3.27 -17.29 16.43
C CYS A 525 3.70 -18.73 16.75
N PHE A 526 4.87 -19.16 16.27
CA PHE A 526 5.43 -20.47 16.59
C PHE A 526 5.66 -20.64 18.10
N PHE A 527 6.33 -19.70 18.77
CA PHE A 527 6.62 -19.76 20.20
C PHE A 527 5.38 -19.66 21.10
N ILE A 528 4.36 -18.92 20.68
CA ILE A 528 3.06 -18.88 21.37
C ILE A 528 2.39 -20.26 21.31
N VAL A 529 2.42 -20.90 20.14
CA VAL A 529 1.70 -22.14 19.89
C VAL A 529 2.41 -23.37 20.47
N THR A 530 3.74 -23.36 20.56
CA THR A 530 4.53 -24.44 21.17
C THR A 530 4.61 -24.37 22.70
N GLY A 531 4.13 -23.29 23.33
CA GLY A 531 4.31 -23.06 24.77
C GLY A 531 5.73 -22.61 25.14
N ALA A 532 6.57 -22.22 24.19
CA ALA A 532 7.93 -21.75 24.48
C ALA A 532 7.96 -20.49 25.36
N PHE A 533 6.89 -19.69 25.34
CA PHE A 533 6.71 -18.55 26.25
C PHE A 533 6.23 -18.94 27.66
N ASP A 534 6.01 -20.21 27.95
CA ASP A 534 5.61 -20.70 29.28
C ASP A 534 6.85 -20.95 30.13
N SER A 535 7.58 -19.88 30.43
CA SER A 535 8.73 -19.89 31.33
C SER A 535 8.52 -18.92 32.49
N CYS A 536 9.25 -19.10 33.60
CA CYS A 536 9.19 -18.17 34.74
C CYS A 536 9.55 -16.73 34.32
N PHE A 537 10.45 -16.57 33.34
CA PHE A 537 10.81 -15.26 32.81
C PHE A 537 9.67 -14.63 32.01
N CYS A 538 9.07 -15.37 31.08
CA CYS A 538 8.03 -14.83 30.22
C CYS A 538 6.67 -14.67 30.92
N ASN A 539 6.42 -15.44 31.97
CA ASN A 539 5.28 -15.27 32.88
C ASN A 539 5.53 -14.23 33.99
N SER A 540 6.66 -13.52 33.96
CA SER A 540 6.92 -12.36 34.82
C SER A 540 6.69 -11.05 34.07
N THR A 541 6.24 -10.01 34.77
CA THR A 541 6.05 -8.65 34.22
C THR A 541 7.32 -7.80 34.37
N THR A 542 8.47 -8.42 34.14
CA THR A 542 9.80 -7.86 34.45
C THR A 542 10.10 -6.55 33.73
N PHE A 543 9.52 -6.31 32.55
CA PHE A 543 9.84 -5.14 31.73
C PHE A 543 9.21 -3.82 32.18
N ASP A 544 8.05 -3.86 32.85
CA ASP A 544 7.30 -2.64 33.24
C ASP A 544 7.13 -2.52 34.77
N ARG A 545 6.97 -3.64 35.48
CA ARG A 545 6.64 -3.65 36.92
C ARG A 545 7.70 -4.28 37.82
N GLY A 546 8.88 -4.60 37.27
CA GLY A 546 9.95 -5.28 37.99
C GLY A 546 9.62 -6.75 38.29
N ARG A 547 10.52 -7.45 39.03
CA ARG A 547 10.38 -8.87 39.42
C ARG A 547 9.30 -9.06 40.50
N GLN A 548 8.05 -8.71 40.22
CA GLN A 548 6.93 -8.94 41.12
C GLN A 548 6.21 -10.26 40.82
N LEU A 549 5.32 -10.65 41.75
CA LEU A 549 4.60 -11.92 41.83
C LEU A 549 4.13 -12.47 40.47
N ILE A 550 4.49 -13.71 40.20
CA ILE A 550 3.96 -14.55 39.13
C ILE A 550 2.62 -15.09 39.61
N ILE A 551 1.55 -14.72 38.92
CA ILE A 551 0.23 -15.33 39.11
C ILE A 551 0.22 -16.57 38.25
N ILE A 552 0.34 -17.74 38.88
CA ILE A 552 0.14 -19.03 38.21
C ILE A 552 -1.33 -19.37 38.39
N ASP A 553 -2.14 -19.06 37.38
CA ASP A 553 -3.51 -19.55 37.32
C ASP A 553 -3.45 -21.08 37.22
N GLY A 554 -4.02 -21.76 38.22
CA GLY A 554 -4.32 -23.19 38.08
C GLY A 554 -5.23 -23.37 36.86
N MET A 555 -4.96 -24.40 36.06
CA MET A 555 -5.48 -24.63 34.70
C MET A 555 -7.02 -24.54 34.51
N ASN A 556 -7.82 -24.31 35.55
CA ASN A 556 -9.28 -24.35 35.51
C ASN A 556 -9.99 -23.08 36.02
N ALA A 557 -9.26 -22.03 36.42
CA ALA A 557 -9.88 -20.79 36.90
C ALA A 557 -9.47 -19.61 36.02
N VAL A 558 -10.09 -19.49 34.83
CA VAL A 558 -10.00 -18.26 34.04
C VAL A 558 -10.67 -17.14 34.86
N PRO A 559 -9.95 -16.09 35.31
CA PRO A 559 -10.60 -15.02 36.03
C PRO A 559 -11.65 -14.38 35.11
N ASN A 560 -12.91 -14.26 35.56
CA ASN A 560 -13.99 -13.62 34.81
C ASN A 560 -13.63 -12.33 34.01
N PRO A 561 -12.71 -11.44 34.45
CA PRO A 561 -12.31 -10.28 33.64
C PRO A 561 -11.42 -10.57 32.42
N SER A 562 -10.71 -11.69 32.33
CA SER A 562 -9.76 -11.94 31.23
C SER A 562 -10.48 -12.22 29.90
N LEU A 563 -11.58 -12.98 29.94
CA LEU A 563 -12.44 -13.23 28.78
C LEU A 563 -12.96 -11.93 28.15
N LEU A 564 -13.33 -10.95 28.98
CA LEU A 564 -13.79 -9.64 28.51
C LEU A 564 -12.69 -8.90 27.73
N PHE A 565 -11.44 -8.96 28.18
CA PHE A 565 -10.32 -8.34 27.47
C PHE A 565 -10.00 -9.06 26.15
N TRP A 566 -10.17 -10.38 26.09
CA TRP A 566 -9.97 -11.16 24.88
C TRP A 566 -11.01 -10.81 23.82
N ILE A 567 -12.29 -10.84 24.20
CA ILE A 567 -13.40 -10.44 23.33
C ILE A 567 -13.25 -8.98 22.92
N GLY A 568 -12.93 -8.08 23.86
CA GLY A 568 -12.75 -6.66 23.59
C GLY A 568 -11.64 -6.39 22.56
N GLY A 569 -10.48 -7.05 22.70
CA GLY A 569 -9.39 -6.95 21.73
C GLY A 569 -9.81 -7.44 20.33
N LEU A 570 -10.49 -8.58 20.26
CA LEU A 570 -10.98 -9.13 19.00
C LEU A 570 -11.99 -8.19 18.31
N VAL A 571 -12.95 -7.63 19.07
CA VAL A 571 -13.93 -6.66 18.57
C VAL A 571 -13.24 -5.43 18.00
N VAL A 572 -12.21 -4.90 18.66
CA VAL A 572 -11.43 -3.77 18.14
C VAL A 572 -10.71 -4.12 16.83
N ALA A 573 -10.10 -5.30 16.74
CA ALA A 573 -9.41 -5.75 15.53
C ALA A 573 -10.37 -5.90 14.33
N PHE A 574 -11.57 -6.46 14.55
CA PHE A 574 -12.59 -6.57 13.51
C PHE A 574 -13.19 -5.21 13.14
N LEU A 575 -13.52 -4.37 14.12
CA LEU A 575 -14.10 -3.05 13.84
C LEU A 575 -13.14 -2.18 13.03
N THR A 576 -11.85 -2.18 13.36
CA THR A 576 -10.83 -1.43 12.61
C THR A 576 -10.68 -1.96 11.18
N SER A 577 -10.76 -3.28 11.01
CA SER A 577 -10.75 -3.93 9.70
C SER A 577 -11.99 -3.62 8.85
N ILE A 578 -13.18 -3.61 9.46
CA ILE A 578 -14.45 -3.22 8.81
C ILE A 578 -14.40 -1.75 8.41
N LEU A 579 -13.95 -0.86 9.30
CA LEU A 579 -13.84 0.57 9.03
C LEU A 579 -12.88 0.85 7.87
N PHE A 580 -11.73 0.17 7.83
CA PHE A 580 -10.80 0.27 6.70
C PHE A 580 -11.48 -0.22 5.40
N GLY A 581 -12.13 -1.39 5.42
CA GLY A 581 -12.85 -1.92 4.26
C GLY A 581 -13.99 -1.00 3.78
N PHE A 582 -14.74 -0.41 4.71
CA PHE A 582 -15.82 0.53 4.40
C PHE A 582 -15.30 1.82 3.75
N SER A 583 -14.13 2.32 4.19
CA SER A 583 -13.48 3.48 3.59
C SER A 583 -13.11 3.27 2.10
N MET A 584 -12.85 2.02 1.71
CA MET A 584 -12.64 1.64 0.31
C MET A 584 -13.94 1.65 -0.49
N TYR A 585 -15.06 1.24 0.12
CA TYR A 585 -16.36 1.21 -0.56
C TYR A 585 -16.96 2.60 -0.76
N MET A 586 -16.91 3.45 0.26
CA MET A 586 -17.50 4.80 0.23
C MET A 586 -16.77 5.76 -0.70
N GLY A 587 -15.51 5.48 -1.04
CA GLY A 587 -14.72 6.31 -1.94
C GLY A 587 -14.92 5.98 -3.43
N LEU A 588 -15.77 5.02 -3.79
CA LEU A 588 -16.07 4.76 -5.21
C LEU A 588 -17.06 5.81 -5.71
N PRO A 589 -16.85 6.43 -6.89
CA PRO A 589 -17.91 7.20 -7.52
C PRO A 589 -19.10 6.27 -7.73
N PRO A 590 -20.35 6.69 -7.46
CA PRO A 590 -21.50 5.89 -7.82
C PRO A 590 -21.35 5.51 -9.29
N ARG A 591 -21.46 4.20 -9.57
CA ARG A 591 -21.52 3.65 -10.92
C ARG A 591 -22.72 4.29 -11.63
N ARG A 592 -22.57 5.49 -12.19
CA ARG A 592 -23.44 5.98 -13.25
C ARG A 592 -22.97 5.30 -14.54
N TYR A 593 -23.24 4.01 -14.60
CA TYR A 593 -23.38 3.31 -15.87
C TYR A 593 -24.82 3.50 -16.28
N GLU A 594 -25.06 4.54 -17.08
CA GLU A 594 -26.04 4.65 -18.16
C GLU A 594 -25.74 5.95 -18.92
#